data_AF-A0A812WYH5-F1
#
_entry.id   AF-A0A812WYH5-F1
#
_cell.length_a   1.000
_cell.length_b   1.000
_cell.length_c   1.000
_cell.angle_alpha   90.00
_cell.angle_beta   90.00
_cell.angle_gamma   90.00
#
_symmetry.space_group_name_H-M   'P 1'
#
loop_
_entity.id
_entity.type
_entity.pdbx_description
1 polymer ?
#
loop_
_entity_poly.entity_id
_entity_poly.type
_entity_poly.pdbx_seq_one_letter_code
_entity_poly.pdbx_strand_id
1 'polypeptide(L)'
;VWVQKARSLQEEPWSKTFYAAYVGGCFVGMAGLLCLAVGGNITANPTVRNLLFAALFPVNLLLVLQTGAQLFTGNAAIMAIGAFEGQVTIKSLLRNWGLSFVGNLLGCLTLSAVAQYTGLLTGGAASMAMEAVLS
;
A
#
# COMPACT_ATOMS: atom_id res chain seq x y z
N VAL A 1 7.67 18.06 -13.99
CA VAL A 1 7.00 17.57 -12.76
C VAL A 1 7.47 16.17 -12.36
N TRP A 2 7.16 15.12 -13.12
CA TRP A 2 7.52 13.72 -12.77
C TRP A 2 9.02 13.46 -12.65
N VAL A 3 9.80 14.04 -13.55
CA VAL A 3 11.27 13.95 -13.58
C VAL A 3 11.92 14.62 -12.36
N GLN A 4 11.40 15.79 -11.97
CA GLN A 4 11.84 16.49 -10.76
C GLN A 4 11.53 15.67 -9.51
N LYS A 5 10.35 15.02 -9.49
CA LYS A 5 9.98 14.11 -8.40
C LYS A 5 10.94 12.91 -8.34
N ALA A 6 11.30 12.32 -9.48
CA ALA A 6 12.27 11.22 -9.55
C ALA A 6 13.66 11.63 -9.01
N ARG A 7 14.15 12.83 -9.37
CA ARG A 7 15.38 13.38 -8.80
C ARG A 7 15.29 13.54 -7.29
N SER A 8 14.17 14.07 -6.78
CA SER A 8 13.98 14.21 -5.32
C SER A 8 14.00 12.85 -4.60
N LEU A 9 13.36 11.81 -5.15
CA LEU A 9 13.35 10.45 -4.58
C LEU A 9 14.74 9.78 -4.59
N GLN A 10 15.60 10.16 -5.53
CA GLN A 10 16.99 9.71 -5.56
C GLN A 10 17.83 10.34 -4.43
N GLU A 11 17.62 11.63 -4.16
CA GLU A 11 18.35 12.40 -3.15
C GLU A 11 17.89 12.10 -1.72
N GLU A 12 16.71 11.52 -1.54
CA GLU A 12 16.19 11.19 -0.22
C GLU A 12 17.08 10.18 0.53
N PRO A 13 17.32 10.41 1.84
CA PRO A 13 18.02 9.45 2.68
C PRO A 13 17.19 8.18 2.82
N TRP A 14 17.88 7.05 2.91
CA TRP A 14 17.25 5.72 2.99
C TRP A 14 16.22 5.61 4.13
N SER A 15 16.47 6.27 5.26
CA SER A 15 15.61 6.26 6.45
C SER A 15 14.27 6.95 6.18
N LYS A 16 14.28 8.07 5.46
CA LYS A 16 13.06 8.78 5.08
C LYS A 16 12.23 7.95 4.09
N THR A 17 12.87 7.39 3.06
CA THR A 17 12.19 6.52 2.09
C THR A 17 11.56 5.32 2.79
N PHE A 18 12.32 4.65 3.67
CA PHE A 18 11.84 3.50 4.42
C PHE A 18 10.69 3.85 5.36
N TYR A 19 10.81 4.92 6.15
CA TYR A 19 9.75 5.33 7.08
C TYR A 19 8.47 5.75 6.35
N ALA A 20 8.59 6.56 5.29
CA ALA A 20 7.44 6.97 4.49
C ALA A 20 6.77 5.77 3.81
N ALA A 21 7.55 4.76 3.41
CA ALA A 21 7.02 3.51 2.87
C ALA A 21 6.39 2.62 3.95
N TYR A 22 6.97 2.55 5.13
CA TYR A 22 6.38 1.84 6.25
C TYR A 22 5.00 2.39 6.60
N VAL A 23 4.90 3.71 6.76
CA VAL A 23 3.63 4.40 7.00
C VAL A 23 2.65 4.18 5.85
N GLY A 24 3.12 4.24 4.59
CA GLY A 24 2.29 3.92 3.42
C GLY A 24 1.73 2.50 3.46
N GLY A 25 2.55 1.53 3.86
CA GLY A 25 2.14 0.15 4.09
C GLY A 25 1.09 0.02 5.18
N CYS A 26 1.25 0.73 6.31
CA CYS A 26 0.25 0.77 7.37
C CYS A 26 -1.11 1.26 6.86
N PHE A 27 -1.14 2.34 6.06
CA PHE A 27 -2.40 2.83 5.48
C PHE A 27 -3.02 1.84 4.49
N VAL A 28 -2.22 1.18 3.66
CA VAL A 28 -2.71 0.13 2.75
C VAL A 28 -3.23 -1.09 3.52
N GLY A 29 -2.53 -1.51 4.58
CA GLY A 29 -3.00 -2.57 5.46
C GLY A 29 -4.33 -2.23 6.13
N MET A 30 -4.46 -1.00 6.62
CA MET A 30 -5.72 -0.49 7.20
C MET A 30 -6.86 -0.45 6.17
N ALA A 31 -6.58 -0.04 4.95
CA ALA A 31 -7.52 -0.08 3.84
C ALA A 31 -8.01 -1.52 3.56
N GLY A 32 -7.09 -2.48 3.52
CA GLY A 32 -7.43 -3.90 3.36
C GLY A 32 -8.30 -4.42 4.49
N LEU A 33 -7.98 -4.08 5.75
CA LEU A 33 -8.78 -4.45 6.91
C LEU A 33 -10.20 -3.87 6.86
N LEU A 34 -10.36 -2.61 6.43
CA LEU A 34 -11.68 -2.02 6.22
C LEU A 34 -12.49 -2.80 5.19
N CYS A 35 -11.86 -3.14 4.06
CA CYS A 35 -12.51 -3.91 3.01
C CYS A 35 -12.92 -5.31 3.47
N LEU A 36 -12.08 -5.99 4.28
CA LEU A 36 -12.42 -7.29 4.89
C LEU A 36 -13.54 -7.18 5.92
N ALA A 37 -13.49 -6.15 6.77
CA ALA A 37 -14.50 -5.93 7.80
C ALA A 37 -15.88 -5.63 7.19
N VAL A 38 -15.94 -4.78 6.17
CA VAL A 38 -17.20 -4.45 5.50
C VAL A 38 -17.66 -5.60 4.60
N GLY A 39 -16.78 -6.09 3.73
CA GLY A 39 -17.12 -7.13 2.74
C GLY A 39 -17.45 -8.47 3.38
N GLY A 40 -16.77 -8.82 4.48
CA GLY A 40 -17.00 -10.08 5.20
C GLY A 40 -18.28 -10.10 6.03
N ASN A 41 -18.77 -8.94 6.47
CA ASN A 41 -19.94 -8.85 7.35
C ASN A 41 -21.21 -8.32 6.66
N ILE A 42 -21.13 -7.86 5.41
CA ILE A 42 -22.30 -7.36 4.68
C ILE A 42 -23.19 -8.51 4.20
N THR A 43 -24.48 -8.45 4.54
CA THR A 43 -25.52 -9.33 3.99
C THR A 43 -26.11 -8.69 2.72
N ALA A 44 -25.32 -8.64 1.66
CA ALA A 44 -25.74 -8.15 0.34
C ALA A 44 -25.45 -9.19 -0.75
N ASN A 45 -26.03 -9.02 -1.94
CA ASN A 45 -25.67 -9.89 -3.05
C ASN A 45 -24.16 -9.70 -3.40
N PRO A 46 -23.52 -10.71 -4.01
CA PRO A 46 -22.09 -10.64 -4.34
C PRO A 46 -21.71 -9.43 -5.20
N THR A 47 -22.60 -8.99 -6.10
CA THR A 47 -22.38 -7.82 -6.97
C THR A 47 -22.23 -6.53 -6.17
N VAL A 48 -23.12 -6.28 -5.22
CA VAL A 48 -23.09 -5.09 -4.35
C VAL A 48 -21.88 -5.15 -3.42
N ARG A 49 -21.56 -6.32 -2.86
CA ARG A 49 -20.36 -6.53 -2.05
C ARG A 49 -19.09 -6.16 -2.82
N ASN A 50 -18.94 -6.67 -4.05
CA ASN A 50 -17.77 -6.41 -4.88
C ASN A 50 -17.69 -4.95 -5.33
N LEU A 51 -18.84 -4.32 -5.62
CA LEU A 51 -18.87 -2.89 -5.97
C LEU A 51 -18.44 -2.01 -4.80
N LEU A 52 -18.89 -2.31 -3.58
CA LEU A 52 -18.46 -1.60 -2.38
C LEU A 52 -16.96 -1.80 -2.12
N PHE A 53 -16.46 -3.02 -2.24
CA PHE A 53 -15.03 -3.30 -2.13
C PHE A 53 -14.22 -2.48 -3.16
N ALA A 54 -14.66 -2.46 -4.42
CA ALA A 54 -14.03 -1.70 -5.49
C ALA A 54 -14.07 -0.18 -5.26
N ALA A 55 -15.12 0.34 -4.63
CA ALA A 55 -15.25 1.76 -4.31
C ALA A 55 -14.39 2.20 -3.11
N LEU A 56 -14.19 1.34 -2.11
CA LEU A 56 -13.38 1.64 -0.92
C LEU A 56 -11.89 1.77 -1.26
N PHE A 57 -11.40 0.99 -2.21
CA PHE A 57 -9.99 0.98 -2.59
C PHE A 57 -9.44 2.34 -3.08
N PRO A 58 -10.05 3.04 -4.07
CA PRO A 58 -9.55 4.33 -4.55
C PRO A 58 -9.68 5.44 -3.49
N VAL A 59 -10.73 5.41 -2.66
CA VAL A 59 -10.89 6.35 -1.54
C VAL A 59 -9.72 6.22 -0.57
N ASN A 60 -9.38 4.99 -0.20
CA ASN A 60 -8.26 4.72 0.69
C ASN A 60 -6.92 5.12 0.08
N LEU A 61 -6.70 4.85 -1.21
CA LEU A 61 -5.49 5.30 -1.91
C LEU A 61 -5.35 6.83 -1.91
N LEU A 62 -6.45 7.58 -2.09
CA LEU A 62 -6.44 9.04 -2.02
C LEU A 62 -5.99 9.53 -0.63
N LEU A 63 -6.50 8.91 0.44
CA LEU A 63 -6.12 9.24 1.82
C LEU A 63 -4.62 9.00 2.03
N VAL A 64 -4.06 7.91 1.50
CA VAL A 64 -2.63 7.65 1.63
C VAL A 64 -1.80 8.74 0.93
N LEU A 65 -2.21 9.16 -0.26
CA LEU A 65 -1.50 10.19 -1.03
C LEU A 65 -1.46 11.54 -0.31
N GLN A 66 -2.50 11.87 0.47
CA GLN A 66 -2.56 13.12 1.24
C GLN A 66 -1.57 13.16 2.41
N THR A 67 -1.16 12.01 2.94
CA THR A 67 -0.24 11.93 4.09
C THR A 67 1.23 12.15 3.71
N GLY A 68 1.54 12.19 2.41
CA GLY A 68 2.92 12.23 1.93
C GLY A 68 3.67 10.90 2.10
N ALA A 69 2.97 9.82 2.46
CA ALA A 69 3.53 8.47 2.48
C ALA A 69 3.93 8.02 1.07
N GLN A 70 4.86 7.06 1.00
CA GLN A 70 5.37 6.54 -0.26
C GLN A 70 4.89 5.12 -0.50
N LEU A 71 4.38 4.86 -1.70
CA LEU A 71 4.02 3.51 -2.14
C LEU A 71 5.02 3.03 -3.18
N PHE A 72 5.38 1.76 -3.10
CA PHE A 72 6.23 1.09 -4.07
C PHE A 72 5.68 1.27 -5.49
N THR A 73 4.37 1.09 -5.70
CA THR A 73 3.74 1.22 -7.03
C THR A 73 3.91 2.62 -7.64
N GLY A 74 3.74 3.67 -6.82
CA GLY A 74 3.97 5.05 -7.25
C GLY A 74 5.45 5.35 -7.50
N ASN A 75 6.32 4.94 -6.57
CA ASN A 75 7.76 5.13 -6.70
C ASN A 75 8.34 4.33 -7.89
N ALA A 76 7.79 3.15 -8.18
CA ALA A 76 8.18 2.32 -9.31
C ALA A 76 7.99 3.08 -10.63
N ALA A 77 6.81 3.66 -10.83
CA ALA A 77 6.52 4.46 -12.02
C ALA A 77 7.42 5.70 -12.12
N ILE A 78 7.55 6.47 -11.02
CA ILE A 78 8.31 7.73 -11.02
C ILE A 78 9.81 7.48 -11.25
N MET A 79 10.40 6.49 -10.57
CA MET A 79 11.82 6.17 -10.70
C MET A 79 12.13 5.55 -12.07
N ALA A 80 11.22 4.74 -12.64
CA ALA A 80 11.36 4.22 -14.00
C ALA A 80 11.39 5.35 -15.03
N ILE A 81 10.45 6.31 -14.96
CA ILE A 81 10.44 7.49 -15.83
C ILE A 81 11.76 8.26 -15.70
N GLY A 82 12.23 8.50 -14.46
CA GLY A 82 13.50 9.18 -14.23
C GLY A 82 14.72 8.44 -14.77
N ALA A 83 14.72 7.11 -14.75
CA ALA A 83 15.78 6.29 -15.33
C ALA A 83 15.75 6.33 -16.87
N PHE A 84 14.57 6.24 -17.49
CA PHE A 84 14.39 6.37 -18.94
C PHE A 84 14.86 7.73 -19.47
N GLU A 85 14.67 8.81 -18.71
CA GLU A 85 15.18 10.13 -19.05
C GLU A 85 16.66 10.36 -18.70
N GLY A 86 17.36 9.36 -18.15
CA GLY A 86 18.76 9.47 -17.75
C GLY A 86 18.99 10.38 -16.54
N GLN A 87 17.95 10.66 -15.75
CA GLN A 87 17.98 11.57 -14.60
C GLN A 87 18.18 10.85 -13.27
N VAL A 88 18.01 9.53 -13.26
CA VAL A 88 18.14 8.67 -12.09
C VAL A 88 19.10 7.53 -12.39
N THR A 89 20.01 7.24 -11.47
CA THR A 89 20.93 6.10 -11.61
C THR A 89 20.21 4.79 -11.30
N ILE A 90 20.57 3.71 -12.00
CA ILE A 90 20.01 2.36 -11.77
C ILE A 90 20.20 1.92 -10.31
N LYS A 91 21.33 2.27 -9.68
CA LYS A 91 21.58 2.00 -8.26
C LYS A 91 20.56 2.68 -7.35
N SER A 92 20.25 3.95 -7.59
CA SER A 92 19.24 4.70 -6.82
C SER A 92 17.83 4.17 -7.05
N LEU A 93 17.52 3.75 -8.29
CA LEU A 93 16.26 3.09 -8.63
C LEU A 93 16.08 1.80 -7.82
N LEU A 94 17.05 0.88 -7.87
CA LEU A 94 16.96 -0.40 -7.15
C LEU A 94 16.91 -0.20 -5.62
N ARG A 95 17.68 0.77 -5.10
CA ARG A 95 17.63 1.15 -3.68
C ARG A 95 16.23 1.60 -3.28
N ASN A 96 15.64 2.53 -4.03
CA ASN A 96 14.31 3.07 -3.71
C ASN A 96 13.24 1.98 -3.82
N TRP A 97 13.29 1.15 -4.86
CA TRP A 97 12.37 0.02 -5.05
C TRP A 97 12.45 -0.98 -3.90
N GLY A 98 13.65 -1.41 -3.53
CA GLY A 98 13.85 -2.33 -2.41
C GLY A 98 13.34 -1.76 -1.10
N LEU A 99 13.73 -0.52 -0.76
CA LEU A 99 13.31 0.12 0.50
C LEU A 99 11.79 0.36 0.56
N SER A 100 11.20 0.83 -0.53
CA SER A 100 9.75 1.11 -0.56
C SER A 100 8.93 -0.16 -0.53
N PHE A 101 9.36 -1.22 -1.22
CA PHE A 101 8.69 -2.52 -1.18
C PHE A 101 8.76 -3.14 0.23
N VAL A 102 9.96 -3.22 0.82
CA VAL A 102 10.14 -3.77 2.16
C VAL A 102 9.40 -2.94 3.21
N GLY A 103 9.47 -1.61 3.12
CA GLY A 103 8.71 -0.71 4.00
C GLY A 103 7.20 -0.97 3.92
N ASN A 104 6.64 -0.98 2.71
CA ASN A 104 5.21 -1.26 2.52
C ASN A 104 4.82 -2.64 3.08
N LEU A 105 5.62 -3.68 2.80
CA LEU A 105 5.37 -5.03 3.30
C LEU A 105 5.35 -5.06 4.84
N LEU A 106 6.37 -4.48 5.48
CA LEU A 106 6.45 -4.44 6.94
C LEU A 106 5.29 -3.65 7.56
N GLY A 107 4.88 -2.53 6.95
CA GLY A 107 3.72 -1.76 7.40
C GLY A 107 2.42 -2.57 7.33
N CYS A 108 2.20 -3.30 6.24
CA CYS A 108 1.04 -4.19 6.10
C CYS A 108 1.07 -5.32 7.14
N LEU A 109 2.24 -5.93 7.37
CA LEU A 109 2.41 -7.00 8.37
C LEU A 109 2.15 -6.49 9.79
N THR A 110 2.62 -5.30 10.14
CA THR A 110 2.31 -4.68 11.44
C THR A 110 0.81 -4.55 11.63
N LEU A 111 0.08 -4.01 10.64
CA LEU A 111 -1.37 -3.84 10.76
C LEU A 111 -2.11 -5.16 10.80
N SER A 112 -1.65 -6.16 10.04
CA SER A 112 -2.19 -7.53 10.11
C SER A 112 -2.02 -8.14 11.50
N ALA A 113 -0.83 -8.02 12.10
CA ALA A 113 -0.56 -8.50 13.45
C ALA A 113 -1.41 -7.78 14.51
N VAL A 114 -1.56 -6.45 14.39
CA VAL A 114 -2.44 -5.66 15.26
C VAL A 114 -3.89 -6.11 15.13
N ALA A 115 -4.38 -6.31 13.90
CA ALA A 115 -5.76 -6.75 13.66
C ALA A 115 -6.04 -8.16 14.19
N GLN A 116 -5.05 -9.04 14.13
CA GLN A 116 -5.13 -10.37 14.76
C GLN A 116 -5.18 -10.24 16.29
N TYR A 117 -4.34 -9.39 16.88
CA TYR A 117 -4.27 -9.17 18.32
C TYR A 117 -5.56 -8.54 18.88
N THR A 118 -6.18 -7.61 18.15
CA THR A 118 -7.43 -6.96 18.57
C THR A 118 -8.69 -7.80 18.34
N GLY A 119 -8.55 -8.96 17.68
CA GLY A 119 -9.70 -9.82 17.32
C GLY A 119 -10.51 -9.31 16.13
N LEU A 120 -9.99 -8.35 15.36
CA LEU A 120 -10.66 -7.78 14.19
C LEU A 120 -10.76 -8.80 13.03
N LEU A 121 -9.76 -9.69 12.93
CA LEU A 121 -9.74 -10.80 11.97
C LEU A 121 -10.51 -12.01 12.51
N THR A 122 -11.79 -11.82 12.81
CA THR A 122 -12.70 -12.89 13.25
C THR A 122 -13.99 -12.89 12.44
N GLY A 123 -14.76 -13.99 12.52
CA GLY A 123 -16.03 -14.13 11.81
C GLY A 123 -15.90 -13.93 10.29
N GLY A 124 -16.79 -13.09 9.73
CA GLY A 124 -16.84 -12.82 8.29
C GLY A 124 -15.58 -12.20 7.70
N ALA A 125 -14.85 -11.40 8.49
CA ALA A 125 -13.59 -10.81 8.06
C ALA A 125 -12.50 -11.87 7.88
N ALA A 126 -12.44 -12.86 8.78
CA ALA A 126 -11.49 -13.97 8.69
C ALA A 126 -11.81 -14.90 7.52
N SER A 127 -13.09 -15.24 7.31
CA SER A 127 -13.49 -16.10 6.19
C SER A 127 -13.16 -15.46 4.84
N MET A 128 -13.40 -14.16 4.70
CA MET A 128 -13.08 -13.43 3.47
C MET A 128 -11.56 -13.30 3.26
N ALA A 129 -10.79 -13.11 4.34
CA ALA A 129 -9.33 -13.08 4.25
C ALA A 129 -8.78 -14.42 3.75
N MET A 130 -9.33 -15.54 4.24
CA MET A 130 -8.94 -16.88 3.77
C MET A 130 -9.36 -17.12 2.31
N GLU A 131 -10.56 -16.71 1.91
CA GLU A 131 -11.03 -16.79 0.52
C GLU A 131 -10.10 -16.02 -0.43
N ALA A 132 -9.63 -14.84 -0.02
CA ALA A 132 -8.73 -14.02 -0.82
C ALA A 132 -7.32 -14.63 -0.98
N VAL A 133 -6.90 -15.52 -0.08
CA VAL A 133 -5.58 -16.20 -0.14
C VAL A 133 -5.66 -17.52 -0.92
N LEU A 134 -6.82 -18.18 -0.91
CA LEU A 134 -7.03 -19.50 -1.52
C LEU A 134 -7.61 -19.45 -2.94
N SER A 135 -8.06 -18.27 -3.39
CA SER A 135 -8.53 -18.03 -4.76
C SER A 135 -7.39 -17.67 -5.70
#